data_AF-A0A958Y6W6-F1
#
_entry.id   AF-A0A958Y6W6-F1
#
_cell.length_a   1.000
_cell.length_b   1.000
_cell.length_c   1.000
_cell.angle_alpha   90.00
_cell.angle_beta   90.00
_cell.angle_gamma   90.00
#
_symmetry.space_group_name_H-M   'P 1'
#
loop_
_entity.id
_entity.type
_entity.pdbx_description
1 polymer ?
#
loop_
_entity_poly.entity_id
_entity_poly.type
_entity_poly.pdbx_seq_one_letter_code
_entity_poly.pdbx_strand_id
1 'polypeptide(L)'
;VHPKVGAHFKKWLKKQKAPYVIKESAILFESNAYKDCDYIITVVANEKTRISRVLKRDSTTKEKVKKIMENQLPDEDKIKRSNYTITNENLEDTEKQVFKIHGEILKTIKKS
;
A
#
# COMPACT_ATOMS: atom_id res chain seq x y z
N VAL A 1 -5.65 9.65 -13.49
CA VAL A 1 -6.05 8.27 -13.89
C VAL A 1 -7.27 8.35 -14.79
N HIS A 2 -7.25 7.67 -15.94
CA HIS A 2 -8.27 7.79 -16.98
C HIS A 2 -9.62 7.20 -16.51
N PRO A 3 -10.79 7.83 -16.77
CA PRO A 3 -12.12 7.37 -16.31
C PRO A 3 -12.42 5.89 -16.65
N LYS A 4 -11.91 5.41 -17.79
CA LYS A 4 -12.01 4.01 -18.23
C LYS A 4 -11.39 3.01 -17.26
N VAL A 5 -10.30 3.35 -16.57
CA VAL A 5 -9.64 2.47 -15.58
C VAL A 5 -10.51 2.33 -14.33
N GLY A 6 -11.10 3.43 -13.86
CA GLY A 6 -12.03 3.41 -12.72
C GLY A 6 -13.30 2.60 -13.01
N ALA A 7 -13.86 2.73 -14.22
CA ALA A 7 -15.00 1.92 -14.64
C ALA A 7 -14.66 0.43 -14.71
N HIS A 8 -13.47 0.08 -15.21
CA HIS A 8 -12.99 -1.30 -15.25
C HIS A 8 -12.80 -1.87 -13.83
N PHE A 9 -12.22 -1.09 -12.92
CA PHE A 9 -12.08 -1.47 -11.51
C PHE A 9 -13.44 -1.73 -10.85
N LYS A 10 -14.43 -0.85 -11.03
CA LYS A 10 -15.79 -1.05 -10.51
C LYS A 10 -16.45 -2.31 -11.07
N LYS A 11 -16.26 -2.61 -12.35
CA LYS A 11 -16.78 -3.85 -12.98
C LYS A 11 -16.08 -5.09 -12.42
N TRP A 12 -14.77 -5.02 -12.19
CA TRP A 12 -14.01 -6.10 -11.57
C TRP A 12 -14.42 -6.30 -10.10
N LEU A 13 -14.66 -5.23 -9.36
CA LEU A 13 -15.06 -5.26 -7.95
C LEU A 13 -16.37 -6.05 -7.75
N LYS A 14 -17.35 -5.85 -8.64
CA LYS A 14 -18.63 -6.58 -8.63
C LYS A 14 -18.49 -8.10 -8.80
N LYS A 15 -17.34 -8.59 -9.28
CA LYS A 15 -17.08 -10.03 -9.47
C LYS A 15 -16.39 -10.67 -8.26
N GLN A 16 -15.94 -9.88 -7.29
CA GLN A 16 -15.23 -10.39 -6.13
C GLN A 16 -16.21 -10.93 -5.09
N LYS A 17 -15.86 -12.05 -4.47
CA LYS A 17 -16.65 -12.70 -3.40
C LYS A 17 -15.95 -12.65 -2.03
N ALA A 18 -14.71 -12.15 -2.00
CA ALA A 18 -13.94 -12.01 -0.77
C ALA A 18 -14.56 -10.92 0.13
N PRO A 19 -14.36 -10.99 1.47
CA PRO A 19 -14.90 -9.99 2.40
C PRO A 19 -14.42 -8.57 2.14
N TYR A 20 -13.23 -8.42 1.55
CA TYR A 20 -12.67 -7.14 1.12
C TYR A 20 -11.70 -7.35 -0.05
N VAL A 21 -11.27 -6.27 -0.68
CA VAL A 21 -10.25 -6.26 -1.75
C VAL A 21 -9.07 -5.37 -1.36
N ILE A 22 -7.90 -5.63 -1.92
CA ILE A 22 -6.73 -4.77 -1.77
C ILE A 22 -6.52 -3.97 -3.05
N LYS A 23 -6.38 -2.65 -2.91
CA LYS A 23 -6.03 -1.73 -4.00
C LYS A 23 -4.60 -1.22 -3.75
N GLU A 24 -3.65 -1.74 -4.51
CA GLU A 24 -2.25 -1.33 -4.42
C GLU A 24 -2.00 -0.04 -5.23
N SER A 25 -1.30 0.93 -4.62
CA SER A 25 -0.83 2.11 -5.33
C SER A 25 0.36 2.74 -4.62
N ALA A 26 1.44 3.01 -5.37
CA ALA A 26 2.60 3.75 -4.86
C ALA A 26 2.33 5.25 -4.63
N ILE A 27 1.27 5.79 -5.22
CA ILE A 27 0.89 7.21 -5.17
C ILE A 27 -0.56 7.39 -4.68
N LEU A 28 -0.96 6.59 -3.69
CA LEU A 28 -2.34 6.49 -3.21
C LEU A 28 -2.89 7.85 -2.73
N PHE A 29 -2.07 8.62 -2.01
CA PHE A 29 -2.46 9.91 -1.45
C PHE A 29 -2.42 11.02 -2.51
N GLU A 30 -1.35 11.05 -3.29
CA GLU A 30 -1.06 12.03 -4.34
C GLU A 30 -2.11 11.96 -5.45
N SER A 31 -2.59 10.75 -5.76
CA SER A 31 -3.68 10.53 -6.73
C SER A 31 -5.09 10.70 -6.17
N ASN A 32 -5.23 11.03 -4.87
CA ASN A 32 -6.51 11.03 -4.15
C ASN A 32 -7.26 9.69 -4.13
N ALA A 33 -6.62 8.59 -4.55
CA ALA A 33 -7.23 7.27 -4.66
C ALA A 33 -7.58 6.65 -3.29
N TYR A 34 -7.01 7.18 -2.21
CA TYR A 34 -7.33 6.83 -0.83
C TYR A 34 -8.80 7.11 -0.45
N LYS A 35 -9.46 8.06 -1.14
CA LYS A 35 -10.87 8.41 -0.89
C LYS A 35 -11.85 7.30 -1.28
N ASP A 36 -11.40 6.36 -2.11
CA ASP A 36 -12.18 5.19 -2.53
C ASP A 36 -11.92 3.95 -1.63
N CYS A 37 -11.23 4.12 -0.49
CA CYS A 37 -10.82 3.02 0.38
C CYS A 37 -11.41 3.19 1.78
N ASP A 38 -11.93 2.11 2.37
CA ASP A 38 -12.42 2.11 3.76
C ASP A 38 -11.27 2.12 4.78
N TYR A 39 -10.19 1.40 4.46
CA TYR A 39 -8.98 1.32 5.25
C TYR A 39 -7.75 1.55 4.38
N ILE A 40 -6.76 2.24 4.96
CA ILE A 40 -5.48 2.52 4.34
C ILE A 40 -4.39 1.81 5.15
N ILE A 41 -3.55 1.06 4.45
CA ILE A 41 -2.40 0.35 5.02
C ILE A 41 -1.14 0.92 4.38
N THR A 42 -0.27 1.53 5.18
CA THR A 42 1.06 1.95 4.71
C THR A 42 2.09 0.89 5.04
N VAL A 43 2.87 0.47 4.04
CA VAL A 43 4.01 -0.41 4.22
C VAL A 43 5.29 0.41 4.17
N VAL A 44 6.06 0.40 5.26
CA VAL A 44 7.33 1.12 5.38
C VAL A 44 8.50 0.15 5.56
N ALA A 45 9.69 0.59 5.18
CA ALA A 45 10.95 -0.09 5.46
C ALA A 45 12.06 0.97 5.44
N ASN A 46 13.19 0.68 6.09
CA ASN A 46 14.34 1.58 6.09
C ASN A 46 14.73 2.01 4.65
N GLU A 47 15.02 3.29 4.45
CA GLU A 47 15.44 3.85 3.16
C GLU A 47 16.57 3.03 2.53
N LYS A 48 17.58 2.65 3.32
CA LYS A 48 18.73 1.87 2.84
C LYS A 48 18.28 0.50 2.30
N THR A 49 17.36 -0.15 3.01
CA THR A 49 16.77 -1.44 2.62
C THR A 49 15.97 -1.28 1.33
N ARG A 50 15.13 -0.25 1.23
CA ARG A 50 14.34 0.05 0.01
C ARG A 50 15.23 0.27 -1.21
N ILE A 51 16.24 1.13 -1.08
CA ILE A 51 17.19 1.41 -2.17
C ILE A 51 17.90 0.12 -2.60
N SER A 52 18.42 -0.65 -1.63
CA SER A 52 19.10 -1.93 -1.91
C SER A 52 18.19 -2.92 -2.66
N ARG A 53 16.93 -3.05 -2.25
CA ARG A 53 15.96 -3.94 -2.90
C ARG A 53 15.63 -3.49 -4.33
N VAL A 54 15.46 -2.18 -4.57
CA VAL A 54 15.19 -1.66 -5.92
C VAL A 54 16.39 -1.84 -6.84
N LEU A 55 17.61 -1.57 -6.37
CA LEU A 55 18.83 -1.75 -7.16
C LEU A 55 19.10 -3.23 -7.51
N LYS A 56 18.69 -4.17 -6.64
CA LYS A 56 18.80 -5.60 -6.93
C LYS A 56 17.78 -6.09 -7.95
N ARG A 57 16.59 -5.49 -7.96
CA ARG A 57 15.47 -5.91 -8.83
C ARG A 57 15.51 -5.25 -10.21
N ASP A 58 15.82 -3.96 -10.24
CA ASP A 58 15.72 -3.12 -11.43
C ASP A 58 17.13 -2.64 -11.83
N SER A 59 17.44 -2.61 -13.13
CA SER A 59 18.68 -2.02 -13.65
C SER A 59 18.62 -0.48 -13.60
N THR A 60 18.67 0.08 -12.39
CA THR A 60 18.56 1.52 -12.13
C THR A 60 19.71 2.03 -11.24
N THR A 61 19.79 3.34 -11.04
CA THR A 61 20.83 3.98 -10.22
C THR A 61 20.26 4.47 -8.90
N LYS A 62 21.11 4.57 -7.88
CA LYS A 62 20.71 5.02 -6.53
C LYS A 62 20.06 6.40 -6.57
N GLU A 63 20.59 7.29 -7.41
CA GLU A 63 20.11 8.66 -7.61
C GLU A 63 18.69 8.67 -8.19
N LYS A 64 18.40 7.77 -9.15
CA LYS A 64 17.05 7.65 -9.73
C LYS A 64 16.05 7.14 -8.69
N VAL A 65 16.44 6.14 -7.90
CA VAL A 65 15.59 5.61 -6.82
C VAL A 65 15.27 6.69 -5.80
N LYS A 66 16.28 7.44 -5.34
CA LYS A 66 16.08 8.57 -4.42
C LYS A 66 15.15 9.63 -4.98
N LYS A 67 15.35 10.03 -6.24
CA LYS A 67 14.48 11.01 -6.91
C LYS A 67 13.03 10.53 -7.00
N ILE A 68 12.79 9.23 -7.20
CA ILE A 68 11.42 8.67 -7.17
C ILE A 68 10.84 8.76 -5.76
N MET A 69 11.63 8.42 -4.74
CA MET A 69 11.19 8.48 -3.34
C MET A 69 10.86 9.90 -2.89
N GLU A 70 11.65 10.90 -3.32
CA GLU A 70 11.45 12.33 -3.01
C GLU A 70 10.17 12.90 -3.67
N ASN A 71 9.71 12.31 -4.78
CA ASN A 71 8.47 12.70 -5.44
C ASN A 71 7.21 12.07 -4.81
N GLN A 72 7.36 11.33 -3.71
CA GLN A 72 6.26 10.73 -2.97
C GLN A 72 6.12 11.39 -1.61
N LEU A 73 4.93 11.27 -1.01
CA LEU A 73 4.66 11.75 0.33
C LEU A 73 5.61 11.05 1.35
N PRO A 74 6.18 11.79 2.32
CA PRO A 74 7.03 11.22 3.35
C PRO A 74 6.35 10.09 4.13
N ASP A 75 7.13 9.10 4.54
CA ASP A 75 6.61 7.92 5.25
C ASP A 75 5.87 8.33 6.54
N GLU A 76 6.34 9.34 7.27
CA GLU A 76 5.67 9.87 8.46
C GLU A 76 4.26 10.40 8.17
N ASP A 77 4.08 11.12 7.07
CA ASP A 77 2.79 11.66 6.68
C ASP A 77 1.84 10.58 6.16
N LYS A 78 2.38 9.57 5.45
CA LYS A 78 1.62 8.38 5.06
C LYS A 78 1.11 7.63 6.28
N ILE A 79 1.97 7.40 7.28
CA ILE A 79 1.64 6.72 8.54
C ILE A 79 0.52 7.46 9.27
N LYS A 80 0.64 8.78 9.45
CA LYS A 80 -0.38 9.61 10.13
C LYS A 80 -1.75 9.56 9.48
N ARG A 81 -1.79 9.34 8.16
CA ARG A 81 -3.02 9.30 7.35
C ARG A 81 -3.53 7.87 7.10
N SER A 82 -2.89 6.87 7.69
CA SER A 82 -3.24 5.45 7.49
C SER A 82 -3.90 4.85 8.72
N ASN A 83 -4.80 3.89 8.50
CA ASN A 83 -5.42 3.12 9.57
C ASN A 83 -4.43 2.10 10.16
N TYR A 84 -3.56 1.54 9.31
CA TYR A 84 -2.59 0.54 9.69
C TYR A 84 -1.23 0.85 9.09
N THR A 85 -0.17 0.43 9.79
CA THR A 85 1.22 0.50 9.30
C THR A 85 1.86 -0.88 9.42
N ILE A 86 2.59 -1.29 8.39
CA ILE A 86 3.37 -2.52 8.35
C ILE A 86 4.83 -2.16 8.13
N THR A 87 5.71 -2.64 9.01
CA THR A 87 7.16 -2.48 8.85
C THR A 87 7.76 -3.73 8.21
N ASN A 88 8.33 -3.58 7.01
CA ASN A 88 8.85 -4.65 6.17
C ASN A 88 10.39 -4.72 6.18
N GLU A 89 10.95 -5.03 7.35
CA GLU A 89 12.39 -5.31 7.49
C GLU A 89 12.70 -6.78 7.16
N ASN A 90 11.90 -7.72 7.67
CA ASN A 90 11.98 -9.14 7.34
C ASN A 90 10.59 -9.73 7.04
N LEU A 91 10.57 -10.87 6.34
CA LEU A 91 9.33 -11.47 5.86
C LEU A 91 8.47 -12.04 7.01
N GLU A 92 9.10 -12.68 8.00
CA GLU A 92 8.39 -13.33 9.11
C GLU A 92 7.58 -12.33 9.95
N ASP A 93 8.19 -11.21 10.33
CA ASP A 93 7.51 -10.16 11.09
C ASP A 93 6.46 -9.44 10.24
N THR A 94 6.71 -9.31 8.93
CA THR A 94 5.72 -8.75 8.00
C THR A 94 4.50 -9.65 7.94
N GLU A 95 4.67 -10.97 7.81
CA GLU A 95 3.58 -11.93 7.79
C GLU A 95 2.75 -11.87 9.07
N LYS A 96 3.39 -11.84 10.24
CA LYS A 96 2.70 -11.69 11.54
C LYS A 96 1.85 -10.43 11.59
N GLN A 97 2.38 -9.29 11.13
CA GLN A 97 1.65 -8.03 11.07
C GLN A 97 0.45 -8.10 10.10
N VAL A 98 0.64 -8.71 8.92
CA VAL A 98 -0.43 -8.91 7.93
C VAL A 98 -1.55 -9.76 8.51
N PHE A 99 -1.24 -10.90 9.16
CA PHE A 99 -2.25 -11.76 9.77
C PHE A 99 -3.04 -11.05 10.86
N LYS A 100 -2.37 -10.23 11.69
CA LYS A 100 -3.02 -9.43 12.71
C LYS A 100 -4.00 -8.43 12.09
N ILE A 101 -3.55 -7.63 11.13
CA ILE A 101 -4.38 -6.61 10.46
C ILE A 101 -5.55 -7.26 9.72
N HIS A 102 -5.30 -8.37 9.00
CA HIS A 102 -6.35 -9.15 8.34
C HIS A 102 -7.44 -9.58 9.32
N GLY A 103 -7.05 -10.12 10.48
CA GLY A 103 -8.00 -10.52 11.53
C GLY A 103 -8.82 -9.35 12.09
N GLU A 104 -8.20 -8.18 12.27
CA GLU A 104 -8.88 -6.96 12.73
C GLU A 104 -9.90 -6.44 11.70
N ILE A 105 -9.52 -6.42 10.42
CA ILE A 105 -10.41 -6.02 9.33
C ILE A 105 -11.61 -6.98 9.25
N LEU A 106 -11.39 -8.29 9.26
CA LEU A 106 -12.47 -9.28 9.22
C LEU A 106 -13.43 -9.18 10.40
N LYS A 107 -12.92 -8.90 11.60
CA LYS A 107 -13.77 -8.69 12.80
C LYS A 107 -14.65 -7.45 12.65
N THR A 108 -14.17 -6.41 11.99
CA THR A 108 -14.92 -5.17 11.81
C THR A 108 -16.01 -5.32 10.75
N ILE A 109 -15.72 -6.01 9.64
CA ILE A 109 -16.68 -6.31 8.58
C ILE A 109 -17.85 -7.16 9.11
N LYS A 110 -17.59 -8.15 9.97
CA LYS A 110 -18.63 -9.04 10.52
C LYS A 110 -19.55 -8.40 11.56
N LYS A 111 -19.20 -7.22 12.09
CA LYS A 111 -20.00 -6.50 13.09
C LYS A 111 -20.98 -5.48 12.47
N SER A 112 -20.93 -5.29 11.15
CA SER A 112 -21.85 -4.45 10.38
C SER A 112 -22.92 -5.31 9.73
#